data_AF-A0A6B3BAD9-F1
#
_entry.id   AF-A0A6B3BAD9-F1
#
_cell.length_a   1.000
_cell.length_b   1.000
_cell.length_c   1.000
_cell.angle_alpha   90.00
_cell.angle_beta   90.00
_cell.angle_gamma   90.00
#
_symmetry.space_group_name_H-M   'P 1'
#
loop_
_entity.id
_entity.type
_entity.pdbx_description
1 polymer ?
#
loop_
_entity_poly.entity_id
_entity_poly.type
_entity_poly.pdbx_seq_one_letter_code
_entity_poly.pdbx_strand_id
1 'polypeptide(L)'
;SDAPVPVGRRRVLERVDGVRTATGIAQELGRSAFHVLVDLRRLAAAGLVEPVPPAAPGAPDPGRTAFPEVTADPDVALLRRLRDALEAL
;
A
#
# COMPACT_ATOMS: atom_id res chain seq x y z
N SER A 1 11.27 1.71 -27.47
CA SER A 1 12.15 2.79 -26.99
C SER A 1 12.51 2.52 -25.55
N ASP A 2 13.75 2.13 -25.30
CA ASP A 2 14.26 1.92 -23.94
C ASP A 2 14.73 3.27 -23.39
N ALA A 3 13.81 3.99 -22.73
CA ALA A 3 14.16 5.21 -22.01
C ALA A 3 14.76 4.81 -20.65
N PRO A 4 15.90 5.38 -20.23
CA PRO A 4 16.57 4.97 -19.01
C PRO A 4 15.64 5.11 -17.79
N VAL A 5 15.57 4.05 -16.98
CA VAL A 5 14.73 4.02 -15.78
C VAL A 5 15.18 5.10 -14.80
N PRO A 6 14.30 6.00 -14.34
CA PRO A 6 14.64 7.02 -13.35
C PRO A 6 15.16 6.40 -12.06
N VAL A 7 16.12 7.07 -11.40
CA VAL A 7 16.81 6.56 -10.19
C VAL A 7 15.84 6.08 -9.11
N GLY A 8 14.76 6.82 -8.86
CA GLY A 8 13.73 6.45 -7.89
C GLY A 8 13.00 5.14 -8.22
N ARG A 9 12.82 4.84 -9.50
CA ARG A 9 12.17 3.62 -10.00
C ARG A 9 13.14 2.44 -10.06
N ARG A 10 14.42 2.70 -10.32
CA ARG A 10 15.49 1.70 -10.26
C ARG A 10 15.66 1.15 -8.84
N ARG A 11 15.61 2.02 -7.82
CA ARG A 11 15.58 1.59 -6.40
C ARG A 11 14.39 0.72 -6.04
N VAL A 12 13.22 0.94 -6.66
CA VAL A 12 12.05 0.08 -6.48
C VAL A 12 12.31 -1.28 -7.14
N LEU A 13 12.80 -1.27 -8.38
CA LEU A 13 13.12 -2.50 -9.13
C LEU A 13 14.12 -3.39 -8.40
N GLU A 14 15.14 -2.81 -7.77
CA GLU A 14 16.14 -3.52 -6.96
C GLU A 14 15.55 -4.24 -5.72
N ARG A 15 14.32 -3.92 -5.30
CA ARG A 15 13.63 -4.57 -4.17
C ARG A 15 12.54 -5.56 -4.59
N VAL A 16 12.24 -5.65 -5.88
CA VAL A 16 11.23 -6.58 -6.41
C VAL A 16 11.83 -7.99 -6.44
N ASP A 17 11.33 -8.86 -5.57
CA ASP A 17 11.73 -10.26 -5.45
C ASP A 17 10.58 -11.25 -5.73
N GLY A 18 9.42 -10.73 -6.16
CA GLY A 18 8.21 -11.52 -6.40
C GLY A 18 7.41 -11.87 -5.14
N VAL A 19 7.92 -11.56 -3.94
CA VAL A 19 7.25 -11.86 -2.66
C VAL A 19 6.80 -10.59 -1.96
N ARG A 20 7.61 -9.52 -1.99
CA ARG A 20 7.28 -8.27 -1.32
C ARG A 20 6.11 -7.55 -1.99
N THR A 21 5.19 -7.06 -1.17
CA THR A 21 4.12 -6.16 -1.61
C THR A 21 4.65 -4.73 -1.76
N ALA A 22 3.89 -3.87 -2.44
CA ALA A 22 4.24 -2.45 -2.59
C ALA A 22 4.41 -1.74 -1.23
N THR A 23 3.58 -2.10 -0.24
CA THR A 23 3.68 -1.56 1.13
C THR A 23 4.97 -1.99 1.82
N GLY A 24 5.37 -3.26 1.67
CA GLY A 24 6.65 -3.75 2.22
C GLY A 24 7.84 -3.03 1.61
N ILE A 25 7.87 -2.89 0.28
CA ILE A 25 8.92 -2.12 -0.44
C ILE A 25 8.93 -0.66 0.03
N ALA A 26 7.76 -0.04 0.23
CA ALA A 26 7.66 1.35 0.66
C ALA A 26 8.22 1.58 2.07
N GLN A 27 7.94 0.67 3.01
CA GLN A 27 8.48 0.71 4.37
C GLN A 27 10.01 0.62 4.36
N GLU A 28 10.57 -0.34 3.62
CA GLU A 28 12.03 -0.50 3.52
C GLU A 28 12.74 0.70 2.88
N LEU A 29 12.06 1.39 1.96
CA LEU A 29 12.59 2.59 1.29
C LEU A 29 12.29 3.90 2.04
N GLY A 30 11.54 3.86 3.15
CA GLY A 30 11.10 5.07 3.87
C GLY A 30 10.23 6.00 3.02
N ARG A 31 9.41 5.43 2.13
CA ARG A 31 8.61 6.14 1.12
C ARG A 31 7.11 5.90 1.31
N SER A 32 6.30 6.78 0.72
CA SER A 32 4.86 6.54 0.57
C SER A 32 4.60 5.32 -0.34
N ALA A 33 3.72 4.43 0.11
CA ALA A 33 3.26 3.27 -0.66
C ALA A 33 2.62 3.67 -1.99
N PHE A 34 1.95 4.83 -2.03
CA PHE A 34 1.38 5.36 -3.27
C PHE A 34 2.45 5.61 -4.34
N HIS A 35 3.57 6.25 -3.98
CA HIS A 35 4.65 6.50 -4.94
C HIS A 35 5.31 5.20 -5.41
N VAL A 36 5.43 4.19 -4.54
CA VAL A 36 5.93 2.87 -4.94
C VAL A 36 4.96 2.18 -5.91
N LEU A 37 3.65 2.25 -5.68
CA LEU A 37 2.64 1.71 -6.59
C LEU A 37 2.68 2.38 -7.98
N VAL A 38 2.83 3.70 -8.04
CA VAL A 38 2.97 4.43 -9.31
C VAL A 38 4.22 3.98 -10.06
N ASP A 39 5.35 3.82 -9.36
CA ASP A 39 6.58 3.32 -9.97
C ASP A 39 6.45 1.88 -10.46
N LEU A 40 5.86 0.98 -9.68
CA LEU A 40 5.60 -0.40 -10.07
C LEU A 40 4.66 -0.49 -11.28
N ARG A 41 3.60 0.33 -11.33
CA ARG A 41 2.69 0.39 -12.48
C ARG A 41 3.42 0.82 -13.76
N ARG A 42 4.35 1.77 -13.65
CA ARG A 42 5.19 2.23 -14.77
C ARG A 42 6.22 1.18 -15.19
N LEU A 43 6.83 0.47 -14.24
CA LEU A 43 7.71 -0.66 -14.53
C LEU A 43 6.94 -1.77 -15.25
N ALA A 44 5.72 -2.08 -14.82
CA ALA A 44 4.87 -3.08 -15.45
C ALA A 44 4.46 -2.68 -16.87
N ALA A 45 4.10 -1.41 -17.08
CA ALA A 45 3.82 -0.89 -18.42
C ALA A 45 5.05 -0.94 -19.34
N ALA A 46 6.26 -0.91 -18.78
CA ALA A 46 7.51 -1.09 -19.50
C ALA A 46 7.95 -2.56 -19.65
N GLY A 47 7.19 -3.53 -19.11
CA GLY A 47 7.52 -4.95 -19.15
C GLY A 47 8.67 -5.38 -18.23
N LEU A 48 9.07 -4.54 -17.27
CA LEU A 48 10.20 -4.81 -16.37
C LEU A 48 9.80 -5.58 -15.11
N VAL A 49 8.51 -5.57 -14.75
CA VAL A 49 7.93 -6.35 -13.65
C VAL A 49 6.56 -6.84 -14.05
N GLU A 50 6.14 -7.98 -13.50
CA GLU A 50 4.80 -8.52 -13.69
C GLU A 50 4.10 -8.59 -12.33
N PRO A 51 2.83 -8.14 -12.22
CA PRO A 51 2.07 -8.32 -10.99
C PRO A 51 1.76 -9.81 -10.78
N VAL A 52 2.11 -10.32 -9.60
CA VAL A 52 1.70 -11.66 -9.18
C VAL A 52 0.19 -11.65 -8.93
N PRO A 53 -0.58 -12.57 -9.54
CA PRO A 53 -2.02 -12.67 -9.28
C PRO A 53 -2.29 -12.85 -7.79
N PRO A 54 -3.32 -12.22 -7.22
CA PRO A 54 -3.66 -12.45 -5.82
C PRO A 54 -3.97 -13.94 -5.60
N ALA A 55 -3.48 -14.47 -4.47
CA ALA A 55 -3.88 -15.79 -4.01
C ALA A 55 -5.40 -15.83 -3.78
N ALA A 56 -5.97 -17.05 -3.80
CA ALA A 56 -7.41 -17.26 -3.71
C ALA A 56 -8.07 -16.47 -2.56
N PRO A 57 -9.34 -16.04 -2.71
CA PRO A 57 -10.05 -15.27 -1.68
C PRO A 57 -9.98 -15.98 -0.32
N GLY A 58 -9.40 -15.32 0.68
CA GLY A 58 -9.25 -15.86 2.04
C GLY A 58 -7.80 -16.09 2.50
N ALA A 59 -6.81 -15.99 1.60
CA ALA A 59 -5.42 -15.97 2.02
C ALA A 59 -5.12 -14.68 2.82
N PRO A 60 -4.42 -14.77 3.98
CA PRO A 60 -4.02 -13.59 4.74
C PRO A 60 -3.10 -12.73 3.88
N ASP A 61 -3.53 -11.50 3.58
CA ASP A 61 -2.72 -10.51 2.86
C ASP A 61 -1.81 -9.80 3.88
N PRO A 62 -0.48 -10.02 3.84
CA PRO A 62 0.45 -9.43 4.79
C PRO A 62 0.53 -7.89 4.68
N GLY A 63 -0.02 -7.29 3.62
CA GLY A 63 -0.13 -5.84 3.45
C GLY A 63 -1.48 -5.25 3.87
N ARG A 64 -2.49 -6.08 4.15
CA ARG A 64 -3.81 -5.60 4.54
C ARG A 64 -3.83 -5.39 6.04
N THR A 65 -4.00 -4.14 6.48
CA THR A 65 -4.39 -3.87 7.86
C THR A 65 -5.75 -4.53 8.09
N ALA A 66 -5.74 -5.61 8.88
CA ALA A 66 -6.96 -6.18 9.42
C ALA A 66 -7.55 -5.14 10.36
N PHE A 67 -8.58 -4.42 9.89
CA PHE A 67 -9.39 -3.62 10.79
C PHE A 67 -10.18 -4.60 11.65
N PRO A 68 -10.22 -4.42 12.98
CA PRO A 68 -11.13 -5.19 13.81
C PRO A 68 -12.55 -5.01 13.26
N GLU A 69 -13.35 -6.08 13.25
CA GLU A 69 -14.78 -5.94 13.03
C GLU A 69 -15.31 -4.90 14.03
N VAL A 70 -15.86 -3.80 13.51
CA VAL A 70 -16.43 -2.74 14.34
C VAL A 70 -17.72 -3.28 14.96
N THR A 71 -17.57 -4.02 16.05
CA THR A 71 -18.64 -4.21 17.02
C THR A 71 -18.97 -2.84 17.63
N ALA A 72 -20.24 -2.58 17.93
CA ALA A 72 -20.69 -1.32 18.51
C ALA A 72 -20.20 -1.19 19.96
N ASP A 73 -18.91 -0.87 20.12
CA ASP A 73 -18.25 -0.66 21.40
C ASP A 73 -18.41 0.81 21.85
N PRO A 74 -18.35 1.10 23.17
CA PRO A 74 -18.42 2.43 23.77
C PRO A 74 -17.51 3.48 23.11
N ASP A 75 -16.41 3.03 22.51
CA ASP A 75 -15.47 3.87 21.78
C ASP A 75 -16.10 4.58 20.59
N VAL A 76 -17.08 3.98 19.90
CA VAL A 76 -17.79 4.63 18.79
C VAL A 76 -18.65 5.80 19.29
N ALA A 77 -19.27 5.65 20.47
CA ALA A 77 -20.07 6.73 21.06
C ALA A 77 -19.18 7.89 21.50
N LEU A 78 -17.99 7.60 22.05
CA LEU A 78 -16.99 8.61 22.40
C LEU A 78 -16.47 9.34 21.17
N LEU A 79 -16.11 8.60 20.10
CA LEU A 79 -15.61 9.18 18.84
C LEU A 79 -16.65 10.08 18.17
N ARG A 80 -17.94 9.70 18.21
CA ARG A 80 -19.03 10.56 17.73
C ARG A 80 -19.13 11.86 18.51
N ARG A 81 -19.13 11.79 19.85
CA ARG A 81 -19.16 13.00 20.70
C ARG A 81 -17.97 13.92 20.45
N LEU A 82 -16.77 13.36 20.24
CA LEU A 82 -15.57 14.14 19.93
C LEU A 82 -15.71 14.88 18.60
N ARG A 83 -16.17 14.19 17.54
CA ARG A 83 -16.41 14.83 16.24
C ARG A 83 -17.43 15.95 16.34
N ASP A 84 -18.57 15.68 16.98
CA ASP A 84 -19.64 16.66 17.10
C ASP A 84 -19.16 17.92 17.86
N ALA A 85 -18.27 17.77 18.85
CA ALA A 85 -17.65 18.89 19.56
C ALA A 85 -16.64 19.68 18.71
N LEU A 86 -15.94 19.04 17.76
CA LEU A 86 -15.03 19.70 16.83
C LEU A 86 -15.77 20.44 15.71
N GLU A 87 -16.91 19.91 15.27
CA GLU A 87 -17.75 20.55 14.23
C GLU A 87 -18.55 21.75 14.76
N ALA A 88 -18.72 21.85 16.09
CA ALA A 88 -19.41 22.95 16.75
C ALA A 88 -18.51 24.18 17.04
N LEU A 89 -17.23 24.14 16.67
CA LEU A 89 -16.26 25.24 16.81
C LEU A 89 -16.16 26.05 15.52
#